data_AF-A0A6A5VGL8-F1
#
_entry.id   AF-A0A6A5VGL8-F1
#
_cell.length_a   1.000
_cell.length_b   1.000
_cell.length_c   1.000
_cell.angle_alpha   90.00
_cell.angle_beta   90.00
_cell.angle_gamma   90.00
#
_symmetry.space_group_name_H-M   'P 1'
#
loop_
_entity.id
_entity.type
_entity.pdbx_description
1 polymer ?
#
loop_
_entity_poly.entity_id
_entity_poly.type
_entity_poly.pdbx_seq_one_letter_code
_entity_poly.pdbx_strand_id
1 'polypeptide(L)'
;MAAHKKPQRGHRASRPEGYYKGLRQKLADQGYTQPQYAPATLRNLRGTWKKWTRYCEEVEEEPTPFLKGQNAADYKVFCQWVLDNCAGVNMHSSLHEYWRQLRMLYQKHANDWMPKNLKDDVNNYIRDLTITDKLVKTPPKKPVLSGDDMYVLNFHHWVHCKRVYPDEEQRIGFSLLLKFAASTGARPVSFLDASVKVPDEDARSTTRDEAIRFYDPDKEDPADDDGGEKADFDASELPPEEDLMSVLFEHVTIMLARVEGREELVMYLTLIHTKGEDRKPQPKTFRIYQHENPLLCPILEMISMGFAGNAWAASTVREPKDILLARIPKRKNCRIFRWKEDQWEEPVFREPERSKCGNSPSRSSKPVRAATAARYMKRLGLEAGIEATLTHTCIRRGVGNAVNHRAPVATRNQVMGHSRSQIFQSYINQDVEFDVHAAYLDDPSDTAVIKAMGNMSLTRDPLAPTKLSPDDALAIEQHATVVKLRQQRDALTKRIEQVRRDAGPCENEEEVLLRQLRNDTQAKLLRKRKQLQDHKQKKARKRYFMENDTRELEYDGDLSLKDEDEAKPAATTYALEERACIASMLCRPPVICTNPALWSSDAS
;
A
#
# COMPACT_ATOMS: atom_id res chain seq x y z
N MET A 1 -9.11 -1.34 -6.88
CA MET A 1 -8.19 -0.98 -8.00
C MET A 1 -8.37 0.51 -8.32
N ALA A 2 -7.83 1.36 -7.45
CA ALA A 2 -7.75 2.79 -7.68
C ALA A 2 -6.89 3.05 -8.92
N ALA A 3 -7.51 3.58 -9.97
CA ALA A 3 -6.78 4.02 -11.14
C ALA A 3 -6.04 5.31 -10.77
N HIS A 4 -4.78 5.21 -10.35
CA HIS A 4 -3.88 6.34 -10.39
C HIS A 4 -3.85 6.87 -11.83
N LYS A 5 -4.59 7.95 -12.09
CA LYS A 5 -4.49 8.72 -13.33
C LYS A 5 -3.03 9.17 -13.42
N LYS A 6 -2.22 8.47 -14.23
CA LYS A 6 -0.91 8.98 -14.62
C LYS A 6 -1.16 10.38 -15.18
N PRO A 7 -0.52 11.44 -14.66
CA PRO A 7 -0.61 12.75 -15.28
C PRO A 7 -0.20 12.56 -16.74
N GLN A 8 -1.10 12.89 -17.67
CA GLN A 8 -0.75 12.93 -19.08
C GLN A 8 0.39 13.94 -19.17
N ARG A 9 1.61 13.46 -19.44
CA ARG A 9 2.72 14.34 -19.81
C ARG A 9 2.26 15.06 -21.06
N GLY A 10 1.88 16.33 -20.91
CA GLY A 10 1.64 17.20 -22.05
C GLY A 10 2.82 17.13 -23.02
N HIS A 11 2.57 17.42 -24.30
CA HIS A 11 3.64 17.55 -25.29
C HIS A 11 4.78 18.38 -24.69
N ARG A 12 6.01 17.85 -24.70
CA ARG A 12 7.20 18.60 -24.26
C ARG A 12 7.32 19.83 -25.15
N ALA A 13 6.86 20.98 -24.66
CA ALA A 13 7.07 22.24 -25.32
C ALA A 13 8.59 22.45 -25.49
N SER A 14 9.01 22.80 -26.71
CA SER A 14 10.38 23.23 -26.95
C SER A 14 10.65 24.44 -26.06
N ARG A 15 11.71 24.39 -25.24
CA ARG A 15 12.05 25.49 -24.34
C ARG A 15 12.68 26.62 -25.17
N PRO A 16 12.30 27.88 -24.93
CA PRO A 16 12.87 29.01 -25.66
C PRO A 16 14.38 29.13 -25.40
N GLU A 17 15.08 29.74 -26.36
CA GLU A 17 16.51 30.03 -26.24
C GLU A 17 16.78 30.91 -25.01
N GLY A 18 17.84 30.61 -24.26
CA GLY A 18 18.16 31.32 -23.01
C GLY A 18 17.40 30.86 -21.75
N TYR A 19 16.39 29.99 -21.85
CA TYR A 19 15.64 29.48 -20.68
C TYR A 19 16.56 28.91 -19.59
N TYR A 20 17.51 28.05 -19.97
CA TYR A 20 18.42 27.42 -19.01
C TYR A 20 19.44 28.40 -18.41
N LYS A 21 19.78 29.48 -19.13
CA LYS A 21 20.65 30.54 -18.60
C LYS A 21 19.94 31.32 -17.50
N GLY A 22 18.68 31.71 -17.75
CA GLY A 22 17.83 32.34 -16.73
C GLY A 22 17.54 31.40 -15.54
N LEU A 23 17.28 30.12 -15.80
CA LEU A 23 17.07 29.12 -14.74
C LEU A 23 18.32 28.95 -13.88
N ARG A 24 19.51 28.91 -14.47
CA ARG A 24 20.78 28.82 -13.73
C ARG A 24 20.98 30.02 -12.82
N GLN A 25 20.76 31.24 -13.31
CA GLN A 25 20.87 32.46 -12.50
C GLN A 25 19.90 32.40 -11.31
N LYS A 26 18.63 32.11 -11.59
CA LYS A 26 17.60 31.96 -10.57
C LYS A 26 17.95 30.92 -9.50
N LEU A 27 18.47 29.76 -9.90
CA LEU A 27 18.86 28.70 -8.96
C LEU A 27 20.13 29.06 -8.17
N ALA A 28 21.06 29.81 -8.76
CA ALA A 28 22.21 30.34 -8.05
C ALA A 28 21.80 31.37 -6.99
N ASP A 29 20.86 32.27 -7.32
CA ASP A 29 20.32 33.27 -6.40
C ASP A 29 19.47 32.62 -5.27
N GLN A 30 18.78 31.51 -5.55
CA GLN A 30 18.03 30.73 -4.57
C GLN A 30 18.93 29.96 -3.59
N GLY A 31 20.19 29.68 -3.96
CA GLY A 31 21.15 28.99 -3.11
C GLY A 31 20.77 27.54 -2.80
N TYR A 32 20.92 27.14 -1.54
CA TYR A 32 20.69 25.75 -1.10
C TYR A 32 19.24 25.31 -1.31
N THR A 33 19.06 24.12 -1.89
CA THR A 33 17.74 23.50 -1.99
C THR A 33 17.41 22.75 -0.69
N GLN A 34 16.45 23.28 0.05
CA GLN A 34 16.00 22.69 1.32
C GLN A 34 15.46 21.26 1.12
N PRO A 35 15.83 20.32 2.00
CA PRO A 35 15.25 18.98 2.00
C PRO A 35 13.77 19.03 2.39
N GLN A 36 12.95 18.28 1.65
CA GLN A 36 11.57 18.04 2.03
C GLN A 36 11.51 16.98 3.14
N TYR A 37 11.15 17.42 4.34
CA TYR A 37 11.00 16.56 5.51
C TYR A 37 9.57 16.02 5.61
N ALA A 38 9.46 14.75 5.97
CA ALA A 38 8.17 14.14 6.28
C ALA A 38 7.58 14.76 7.58
N PRO A 39 6.25 14.78 7.75
CA PRO A 39 5.59 15.35 8.93
C PRO A 39 6.13 14.81 10.27
N ALA A 40 6.38 13.49 10.34
CA ALA A 40 6.97 12.86 11.52
C ALA A 40 8.38 13.39 11.85
N THR A 41 9.18 13.68 10.82
CA THR A 41 10.51 14.27 10.99
C THR A 41 10.39 15.69 11.52
N LEU A 42 9.48 16.50 10.97
CA LEU A 42 9.26 17.88 11.42
C LEU A 42 8.88 17.96 12.90
N ARG A 43 8.10 17.01 13.43
CA ARG A 43 7.83 16.94 14.87
C ARG A 43 9.06 16.65 15.70
N ASN A 44 9.88 15.67 15.30
CA ASN A 44 11.11 15.39 16.03
C ASN A 44 12.01 16.63 16.07
N LEU A 45 12.11 17.35 14.94
CA LEU A 45 12.80 18.64 14.89
C LEU A 45 12.17 19.67 15.82
N ARG A 46 10.84 19.75 15.93
CA ARG A 46 10.16 20.63 16.90
C ARG A 46 10.53 20.27 18.35
N GLY A 47 10.53 18.98 18.69
CA GLY A 47 10.91 18.50 20.02
C GLY A 47 12.36 18.83 20.40
N THR A 48 13.28 18.75 19.43
CA THR A 48 14.68 19.17 19.63
C THR A 48 14.84 20.69 19.60
N TRP A 49 14.05 21.40 18.81
CA TRP A 49 14.05 22.87 18.78
C TRP A 49 13.66 23.45 20.13
N LYS A 50 12.59 22.93 20.76
CA LYS A 50 12.19 23.35 22.12
C LYS A 50 13.32 23.18 23.14
N LYS A 51 14.06 22.07 23.07
CA LYS A 51 15.23 21.82 23.93
C LYS A 51 16.38 22.76 23.65
N TRP A 52 16.66 23.01 22.37
CA TRP A 52 17.64 23.99 21.96
C TRP A 52 17.29 25.38 22.50
N THR A 53 16.04 25.83 22.35
CA THR A 53 15.57 27.11 22.90
C THR A 53 15.77 27.19 24.41
N ARG A 54 15.39 26.16 25.17
CA ARG A 54 15.62 26.13 26.63
C ARG A 54 17.10 26.20 26.99
N TYR A 55 17.96 25.50 26.26
CA TYR A 55 19.40 25.62 26.44
C TYR A 55 19.90 27.05 26.13
N CYS A 56 19.39 27.68 25.07
CA CYS A 56 19.74 29.06 24.69
C CYS A 56 19.36 30.07 25.78
N GLU A 57 18.20 29.89 26.43
CA GLU A 57 17.77 30.71 27.56
C GLU A 57 18.76 30.64 28.73
N GLU A 58 19.32 29.46 29.02
CA GLU A 58 20.30 29.27 30.10
C GLU A 58 21.67 29.90 29.82
N VAL A 59 22.05 30.03 28.54
CA VAL A 59 23.31 30.67 28.12
C VAL A 59 23.12 32.10 27.62
N GLU A 60 21.92 32.67 27.80
CA GLU A 60 21.55 34.05 27.43
C GLU A 60 21.77 34.37 25.94
N GLU A 61 21.51 33.40 25.05
CA GLU A 61 21.70 33.52 23.61
C GLU A 61 20.39 33.43 22.82
N GLU A 62 20.35 34.07 21.66
CA GLU A 62 19.20 34.01 20.76
C GLU A 62 19.21 32.70 19.93
N PRO A 63 18.15 31.86 19.95
CA PRO A 63 18.22 30.48 19.45
C PRO A 63 18.63 30.34 17.97
N THR A 64 18.14 31.23 17.10
CA THR A 64 18.41 31.15 15.65
C THR A 64 19.81 31.66 15.27
N PRO A 65 20.23 32.87 15.70
CA PRO A 65 21.61 33.33 15.52
C PRO A 65 22.64 32.37 16.14
N PHE A 66 22.37 31.88 17.35
CA PHE A 66 23.26 30.98 18.07
C PHE A 66 23.45 29.65 17.33
N LEU A 67 22.36 29.05 16.84
CA LEU A 67 22.44 27.84 16.02
C LEU A 67 23.31 28.06 14.77
N LYS A 68 23.33 29.28 14.19
CA LYS A 68 24.08 29.61 12.97
C LYS A 68 25.55 29.95 13.23
N GLY A 69 25.94 30.18 14.48
CA GLY A 69 27.27 30.65 14.88
C GLY A 69 28.42 29.70 14.53
N GLN A 70 28.15 28.42 14.21
CA GLN A 70 29.12 27.42 13.77
C GLN A 70 30.30 27.19 14.74
N ASN A 71 30.12 27.50 16.02
CA ASN A 71 31.11 27.25 17.05
C ASN A 71 30.90 25.86 17.67
N ALA A 72 31.95 25.03 17.64
CA ALA A 72 31.90 23.66 18.14
C ALA A 72 31.60 23.57 19.64
N ALA A 73 32.07 24.54 20.44
CA ALA A 73 31.85 24.55 21.87
C ALA A 73 30.35 24.55 22.21
N ASP A 74 29.57 25.36 21.49
CA ASP A 74 28.15 25.55 21.78
C ASP A 74 27.33 24.26 21.54
N TYR A 75 27.63 23.53 20.46
CA TYR A 75 27.00 22.23 20.20
C TYR A 75 27.46 21.15 21.17
N LYS A 76 28.71 21.20 21.64
CA LYS A 76 29.25 20.27 22.63
C LYS A 76 28.57 20.47 23.97
N VAL A 77 28.48 21.72 24.44
CA VAL A 77 27.78 22.06 25.68
C VAL A 77 26.30 21.67 25.60
N PHE A 78 25.63 21.88 24.45
CA PHE A 78 24.28 21.37 24.27
C PHE A 78 24.17 19.84 24.42
N CYS A 79 25.16 19.08 23.95
CA CYS A 79 25.17 17.63 24.15
C CYS A 79 25.26 17.25 25.64
N GLN A 80 26.08 17.96 26.42
CA GLN A 80 26.12 17.80 27.89
C GLN A 80 24.79 18.20 28.53
N TRP A 81 24.25 19.37 28.16
CA TRP A 81 22.97 19.86 28.66
C TRP A 81 21.84 18.86 28.44
N VAL A 82 21.82 18.17 27.29
CA VAL A 82 20.86 17.09 27.02
C VAL A 82 21.01 15.93 28.00
N LEU A 83 22.23 15.52 28.35
CA LEU A 83 22.46 14.46 29.35
C LEU A 83 21.99 14.88 30.74
N ASP A 84 22.21 16.14 31.09
CA ASP A 84 21.89 16.67 32.42
C ASP A 84 20.38 16.90 32.61
N ASN A 85 19.69 17.35 31.55
CA ASN A 85 18.30 17.83 31.64
C ASN A 85 17.25 16.92 30.99
N CYS A 86 17.65 15.98 30.12
CA CYS A 86 16.71 15.06 29.47
C CYS A 86 16.72 13.70 30.17
N ALA A 87 15.81 13.52 31.12
CA ALA A 87 15.66 12.28 31.86
C ALA A 87 15.49 11.07 30.91
N GLY A 88 16.36 10.05 31.07
CA GLY A 88 16.33 8.83 30.27
C GLY A 88 17.33 8.78 29.11
N VAL A 89 18.07 9.86 28.82
CA VAL A 89 19.16 9.83 27.83
C VAL A 89 20.40 9.20 28.46
N ASN A 90 20.51 7.88 28.36
CA ASN A 90 21.68 7.12 28.84
C ASN A 90 22.39 6.33 27.73
N MET A 91 21.92 6.40 26.48
CA MET A 91 22.51 5.70 25.34
C MET A 91 23.24 6.66 24.41
N HIS A 92 24.40 6.24 23.92
CA HIS A 92 25.13 6.97 22.86
C HIS A 92 24.23 7.26 21.65
N SER A 93 23.41 6.28 21.23
CA SER A 93 22.51 6.46 20.08
C SER A 93 21.45 7.52 20.28
N SER A 94 20.97 7.71 21.51
CA SER A 94 19.95 8.71 21.85
C SER A 94 20.55 10.11 21.79
N LEU A 95 21.72 10.32 22.41
CA LEU A 95 22.44 11.59 22.33
C LEU A 95 22.82 11.94 20.88
N HIS A 96 23.35 10.97 20.13
CA HIS A 96 23.69 11.16 18.72
C HIS A 96 22.46 11.46 17.84
N GLU A 97 21.25 11.05 18.25
CA GLU A 97 20.00 11.39 17.56
C GLU A 97 19.64 12.87 17.76
N TYR A 98 19.75 13.43 18.98
CA TYR A 98 19.59 14.87 19.21
C TYR A 98 20.59 15.67 18.38
N TRP A 99 21.86 15.24 18.35
CA TRP A 99 22.86 15.86 17.49
C TRP A 99 22.48 15.82 16.00
N ARG A 100 21.97 14.68 15.52
CA ARG A 100 21.48 14.57 14.14
C ARG A 100 20.34 15.56 13.87
N GLN A 101 19.39 15.68 14.78
CA GLN A 101 18.24 16.59 14.63
C GLN A 101 18.67 18.05 14.68
N LEU A 102 19.63 18.39 15.54
CA LEU A 102 20.21 19.73 15.61
C LEU A 102 20.90 20.13 14.31
N ARG A 103 21.61 19.19 13.66
CA ARG A 103 22.17 19.42 12.32
C ARG A 103 21.11 19.64 11.25
N MET A 104 19.96 18.98 11.36
CA MET A 104 18.83 19.19 10.44
C MET A 104 18.17 20.55 10.67
N LEU A 105 18.09 21.00 11.93
CA LEU A 105 17.65 22.35 12.28
C LEU A 105 18.63 23.40 11.74
N TYR A 106 19.94 23.18 11.88
CA TYR A 106 20.94 24.05 11.27
C TYR A 106 20.69 24.20 9.77
N GLN A 107 20.52 23.09 9.04
CA GLN A 107 20.23 23.13 7.60
C GLN A 107 18.95 23.92 7.29
N LYS A 108 17.89 23.74 8.09
CA LYS A 108 16.62 24.46 7.93
C LYS A 108 16.80 25.97 8.13
N HIS A 109 17.46 26.40 9.20
CA HIS A 109 17.54 27.81 9.57
C HIS A 109 18.69 28.57 8.87
N ALA A 110 19.83 27.93 8.64
CA ALA A 110 21.02 28.52 8.02
C ALA A 110 20.96 28.51 6.48
N ASN A 111 20.10 27.67 5.88
CA ASN A 111 20.08 27.43 4.45
C ASN A 111 21.45 27.02 3.88
N ASP A 112 22.22 26.25 4.66
CA ASP A 112 23.56 25.81 4.30
C ASP A 112 23.91 24.45 4.95
N TRP A 113 24.99 23.83 4.48
CA TRP A 113 25.56 22.62 5.05
C TRP A 113 26.49 22.94 6.21
N MET A 114 26.25 22.29 7.34
CA MET A 114 27.19 22.36 8.46
C MET A 114 28.59 21.87 8.02
N PRO A 115 29.65 22.64 8.30
CA PRO A 115 31.02 22.25 7.95
C PRO A 115 31.39 20.86 8.48
N LYS A 116 32.14 20.11 7.67
CA LYS A 116 32.52 18.73 7.99
C LYS A 116 33.40 18.65 9.26
N ASN A 117 34.37 19.56 9.39
CA ASN A 117 35.25 19.65 10.55
C ASN A 117 34.46 19.87 11.84
N LEU A 118 33.52 20.83 11.85
CA LEU A 118 32.62 21.07 12.98
C LEU A 118 31.83 19.81 13.34
N LYS A 119 31.28 19.16 12.32
CA LYS A 119 30.52 17.92 12.51
C LYS A 119 31.36 16.81 13.15
N ASP A 120 32.57 16.60 12.63
CA ASP A 120 33.47 15.55 13.07
C ASP A 120 33.99 15.82 14.50
N ASP A 121 34.23 17.09 14.85
CA ASP A 121 34.63 17.51 16.21
C ASP A 121 33.54 17.23 17.25
N VAL A 122 32.29 17.62 17.00
CA VAL A 122 31.16 17.30 17.90
C VAL A 122 30.94 15.79 18.00
N ASN A 123 31.10 15.03 16.90
CA ASN A 123 31.02 13.57 16.96
C ASN A 123 32.12 12.95 17.83
N ASN A 124 33.35 13.51 17.81
CA ASN A 124 34.43 13.04 18.68
C ASN A 124 34.10 13.34 20.14
N TYR A 125 33.60 14.54 20.44
CA TYR A 125 33.15 14.89 21.79
C TYR A 125 32.01 14.00 22.31
N ILE A 126 31.04 13.64 21.47
CA ILE A 126 29.99 12.67 21.85
C ILE A 126 30.62 11.31 22.23
N ARG A 127 31.71 10.89 21.59
CA ARG A 127 32.43 9.66 21.98
C ARG A 127 33.13 9.82 23.32
N ASP A 128 33.66 11.00 23.62
CA ASP A 128 34.28 11.32 24.90
C ASP A 128 33.24 11.31 26.02
N LEU A 129 32.09 11.98 25.84
CA LEU A 129 30.93 11.92 26.74
C LEU A 129 30.46 10.48 26.97
N THR A 130 30.51 9.64 25.94
CA THR A 130 30.14 8.23 26.07
C THR A 130 31.05 7.48 27.05
N ILE A 131 32.31 7.90 27.21
CA ILE A 131 33.25 7.34 28.17
C ILE A 131 33.05 8.00 29.55
N THR A 132 33.04 9.33 29.59
CA THR A 132 32.97 10.12 30.83
C THR A 132 31.65 9.89 31.57
N ASP A 133 30.52 10.00 30.88
CA ASP A 133 29.16 9.85 31.41
C ASP A 133 28.67 8.39 31.34
N LYS A 134 29.56 7.46 30.96
CA LYS A 134 29.30 6.01 30.90
C LYS A 134 28.06 5.64 30.09
N LEU A 135 27.83 6.33 28.97
CA LEU A 135 26.66 6.07 28.13
C LEU A 135 26.71 4.65 27.55
N VAL A 136 25.55 4.00 27.54
CA VAL A 136 25.39 2.65 27.02
C VAL A 136 25.57 2.65 25.50
N LYS A 137 26.56 1.91 25.01
CA LYS A 137 26.81 1.69 23.58
C LYS A 137 26.06 0.47 23.02
N THR A 138 25.82 -0.52 23.88
CA THR A 138 25.23 -1.78 23.49
C THR A 138 23.71 -1.63 23.43
N PRO A 139 23.05 -1.92 22.30
CA PRO A 139 21.60 -1.89 22.26
C PRO A 139 21.02 -2.94 23.22
N PRO A 140 19.91 -2.64 23.92
CA PRO A 140 19.29 -3.63 24.80
C PRO A 140 18.76 -4.81 23.98
N LYS A 141 18.56 -5.95 24.66
CA LYS A 141 17.98 -7.15 24.05
C LYS A 141 16.66 -6.78 23.40
N LYS A 142 16.54 -7.11 22.12
CA LYS A 142 15.37 -6.79 21.31
C LYS A 142 14.38 -7.94 21.43
N PRO A 143 13.22 -7.77 22.10
CA PRO A 143 12.20 -8.82 22.11
C PRO A 143 11.73 -9.10 20.69
N VAL A 144 11.39 -10.37 20.48
CA VAL A 144 10.91 -10.95 19.23
C VAL A 144 9.65 -11.73 19.59
N LEU A 145 8.58 -11.54 18.83
CA LEU A 145 7.36 -12.33 18.97
C LEU A 145 7.35 -13.40 17.89
N SER A 146 7.46 -14.67 18.28
CA SER A 146 7.41 -15.84 17.39
C SER A 146 5.97 -16.21 17.00
N GLY A 147 5.82 -17.22 16.11
CA GLY A 147 4.52 -17.81 15.79
C GLY A 147 3.83 -18.44 17.01
N ASP A 148 4.57 -19.14 17.86
CA ASP A 148 4.05 -19.73 19.10
C ASP A 148 3.54 -18.65 20.06
N ASP A 149 4.29 -17.56 20.22
CA ASP A 149 3.86 -16.43 21.05
C ASP A 149 2.60 -15.77 20.46
N MET A 150 2.46 -15.73 19.13
CA MET A 150 1.25 -15.23 18.46
C MET A 150 0.04 -16.11 18.78
N TYR A 151 0.21 -17.43 18.84
CA TYR A 151 -0.85 -18.34 19.29
C TYR A 151 -1.25 -18.04 20.74
N VAL A 152 -0.27 -17.97 21.66
CA VAL A 152 -0.51 -17.67 23.09
C VAL A 152 -1.26 -16.33 23.26
N LEU A 153 -0.84 -15.30 22.53
CA LEU A 153 -1.49 -13.99 22.55
C LEU A 153 -2.93 -14.03 22.04
N ASN A 154 -3.18 -14.69 20.92
CA ASN A 154 -4.54 -14.80 20.39
C ASN A 154 -5.42 -15.67 21.30
N PHE A 155 -4.89 -16.77 21.82
CA PHE A 155 -5.59 -17.61 22.78
C PHE A 155 -5.97 -16.80 24.03
N HIS A 156 -5.05 -16.04 24.61
CA HIS A 156 -5.35 -15.16 25.73
C HIS A 156 -6.40 -14.11 25.37
N HIS A 157 -6.23 -13.42 24.23
CA HIS A 157 -7.14 -12.37 23.76
C HIS A 157 -8.60 -12.85 23.58
N TRP A 158 -8.77 -14.08 23.09
CA TRP A 158 -10.08 -14.68 22.84
C TRP A 158 -10.67 -15.41 24.05
N VAL A 159 -9.85 -16.11 24.83
CA VAL A 159 -10.32 -17.04 25.88
C VAL A 159 -10.21 -16.45 27.28
N HIS A 160 -9.14 -15.70 27.57
CA HIS A 160 -8.82 -15.26 28.94
C HIS A 160 -9.03 -13.77 29.19
N CYS A 161 -9.00 -12.95 28.15
CA CYS A 161 -9.16 -11.51 28.28
C CYS A 161 -10.59 -11.13 28.67
N LYS A 162 -10.79 -10.85 29.97
CA LYS A 162 -12.08 -10.43 30.56
C LYS A 162 -12.45 -8.98 30.28
N ARG A 163 -11.65 -8.23 29.51
CA ARG A 163 -11.92 -6.82 29.23
C ARG A 163 -13.12 -6.68 28.31
N VAL A 164 -13.96 -5.71 28.63
CA VAL A 164 -15.01 -5.23 27.74
C VAL A 164 -14.40 -4.22 26.78
N TYR A 165 -14.43 -4.54 25.49
CA TYR A 165 -14.12 -3.54 24.47
C TYR A 165 -15.34 -2.62 24.29
N PRO A 166 -15.14 -1.35 23.85
CA PRO A 166 -16.26 -0.43 23.63
C PRO A 166 -17.33 -0.99 22.68
N ASP A 167 -16.89 -1.73 21.67
CA ASP A 167 -17.67 -2.64 20.86
C ASP A 167 -16.84 -3.93 20.66
N GLU A 168 -17.49 -5.08 20.51
CA GLU A 168 -16.79 -6.36 20.30
C GLU A 168 -16.18 -6.48 18.87
N GLU A 169 -16.52 -5.58 17.94
CA GLU A 169 -15.82 -5.43 16.66
C GLU A 169 -14.34 -5.06 16.89
N GLN A 170 -14.02 -4.24 17.91
CA GLN A 170 -12.63 -3.96 18.30
C GLN A 170 -11.85 -5.22 18.70
N ARG A 171 -12.51 -6.24 19.29
CA ARG A 171 -11.84 -7.49 19.65
C ARG A 171 -11.40 -8.23 18.38
N ILE A 172 -12.30 -8.34 17.40
CA ILE A 172 -12.02 -8.94 16.09
C ILE A 172 -10.92 -8.15 15.38
N GLY A 173 -11.08 -6.84 15.28
CA GLY A 173 -10.14 -5.94 14.60
C GLY A 173 -8.75 -5.96 15.23
N PHE A 174 -8.64 -6.06 16.55
CA PHE A 174 -7.34 -6.13 17.21
C PHE A 174 -6.60 -7.46 16.95
N SER A 175 -7.32 -8.60 16.97
CA SER A 175 -6.74 -9.89 16.59
C SER A 175 -6.30 -9.90 15.12
N LEU A 176 -7.14 -9.36 14.23
CA LEU A 176 -6.82 -9.20 12.81
C LEU A 176 -5.57 -8.34 12.58
N LEU A 177 -5.42 -7.23 13.32
CA LEU A 177 -4.25 -6.36 13.23
C LEU A 177 -2.94 -7.11 13.57
N LEU A 178 -2.95 -7.94 14.62
CA LEU A 178 -1.78 -8.76 14.98
C LEU A 178 -1.41 -9.73 13.85
N LYS A 179 -2.42 -10.37 13.24
CA LYS A 179 -2.23 -11.34 12.15
C LYS A 179 -1.82 -10.68 10.83
N PHE A 180 -2.35 -9.49 10.52
CA PHE A 180 -1.88 -8.68 9.40
C PHE A 180 -0.43 -8.24 9.60
N ALA A 181 -0.04 -7.86 10.83
CA ALA A 181 1.35 -7.55 11.15
C ALA A 181 2.27 -8.78 10.98
N ALA A 182 1.82 -9.95 11.41
CA ALA A 182 2.53 -11.23 11.22
C ALA A 182 2.65 -11.63 9.74
N SER A 183 1.58 -11.46 8.95
CA SER A 183 1.53 -11.89 7.55
C SER A 183 2.32 -10.99 6.60
N THR A 184 2.77 -9.82 7.06
CA THR A 184 3.39 -8.80 6.19
C THR A 184 4.69 -8.23 6.74
N GLY A 185 4.90 -8.32 8.05
CA GLY A 185 5.94 -7.60 8.76
C GLY A 185 5.84 -6.09 8.64
N ALA A 186 4.72 -5.52 8.18
CA ALA A 186 4.60 -4.09 7.89
C ALA A 186 4.61 -3.22 9.15
N ARG A 187 4.76 -1.90 8.97
CA ARG A 187 4.77 -0.93 10.08
C ARG A 187 3.34 -0.53 10.43
N PRO A 188 3.08 0.04 11.63
CA PRO A 188 1.74 0.50 12.00
C PRO A 188 1.08 1.45 10.98
N VAL A 189 1.87 2.36 10.40
CA VAL A 189 1.40 3.31 9.35
C VAL A 189 0.83 2.63 8.10
N SER A 190 1.10 1.33 7.89
CA SER A 190 0.54 0.58 6.77
C SER A 190 -0.89 0.09 7.00
N PHE A 191 -1.36 0.14 8.25
CA PHE A 191 -2.66 -0.38 8.66
C PHE A 191 -3.51 0.66 9.38
N LEU A 192 -2.87 1.58 10.08
CA LEU A 192 -3.47 2.44 11.09
C LEU A 192 -3.10 3.88 10.84
N ASP A 193 -3.95 4.75 11.36
CA ASP A 193 -3.72 6.18 11.34
C ASP A 193 -2.52 6.54 12.23
N ALA A 194 -1.41 6.82 11.57
CA ALA A 194 -0.20 7.37 12.19
C ALA A 194 -0.09 8.89 11.96
N SER A 195 -1.11 9.51 11.37
CA SER A 195 -1.24 10.96 11.27
C SER A 195 -1.34 11.56 12.67
N VAL A 196 -1.16 12.87 12.70
CA VAL A 196 -0.89 13.55 13.95
C VAL A 196 -1.80 14.74 14.03
N LYS A 197 -2.71 14.68 14.99
CA LYS A 197 -3.51 15.83 15.37
C LYS A 197 -2.62 16.96 15.87
N VAL A 198 -2.89 18.16 15.34
CA VAL A 198 -2.54 19.40 16.02
C VAL A 198 -3.27 19.37 17.36
N PRO A 199 -2.61 19.61 18.50
CA PRO A 199 -3.31 19.72 19.77
C PRO A 199 -4.39 20.81 19.64
N ASP A 200 -5.61 20.53 20.10
CA ASP A 200 -6.58 21.59 20.37
C ASP A 200 -5.92 22.58 21.35
N GLU A 201 -6.10 23.88 21.12
CA GLU A 201 -5.49 24.95 21.93
C GLU A 201 -5.81 24.84 23.44
N ASP A 202 -6.83 24.04 23.79
CA ASP A 202 -7.34 23.84 25.15
C ASP A 202 -6.90 22.52 25.82
N ALA A 203 -6.21 21.61 25.13
CA ALA A 203 -5.76 20.36 25.73
C ALA A 203 -4.35 20.52 26.32
N ARG A 204 -4.26 20.95 27.59
CA ARG A 204 -3.05 20.85 28.42
C ARG A 204 -2.60 19.38 28.46
N SER A 205 -1.59 19.04 27.67
CA SER A 205 -1.08 17.67 27.53
C SER A 205 0.38 17.62 27.93
N THR A 206 0.63 16.94 29.04
CA THR A 206 1.91 16.38 29.49
C THR A 206 2.46 15.39 28.44
N THR A 207 3.04 15.91 27.36
CA THR A 207 3.70 15.09 26.34
C THR A 207 5.08 14.65 26.81
N ARG A 208 5.21 13.34 27.08
CA ARG A 208 6.48 12.59 27.02
C ARG A 208 7.28 12.99 25.78
N ASP A 209 8.61 13.01 25.92
CA ASP A 209 9.55 13.55 24.95
C ASP A 209 9.31 13.05 23.50
N GLU A 210 8.87 13.95 22.62
CA GLU A 210 8.53 13.65 21.24
C GLU A 210 9.72 13.16 20.40
N ALA A 211 10.95 13.39 20.88
CA ALA A 211 12.18 12.96 20.21
C ALA A 211 12.38 11.42 20.26
N ILE A 212 11.72 10.70 21.18
CA ILE A 212 11.99 9.27 21.48
C ILE A 212 10.75 8.40 21.20
N ARG A 213 10.04 8.59 20.08
CA ARG A 213 8.83 7.79 19.77
C ARG A 213 9.08 6.31 19.38
N PHE A 214 10.33 5.82 19.38
CA PHE A 214 10.62 4.46 18.89
C PHE A 214 11.54 3.60 19.76
N TYR A 215 11.96 4.05 20.95
CA TYR A 215 12.83 3.25 21.79
C TYR A 215 12.78 3.67 23.26
N ASP A 216 11.76 3.23 24.00
CA ASP A 216 11.88 3.08 25.46
C ASP A 216 10.89 2.03 25.97
N PRO A 217 11.33 0.84 26.45
CA PRO A 217 10.45 -0.17 27.02
C PRO A 217 10.22 -0.02 28.53
N ASP A 218 10.98 0.80 29.27
CA ASP A 218 11.21 0.52 30.71
C ASP A 218 11.06 1.69 31.68
N LYS A 219 9.99 2.50 31.58
CA LYS A 219 9.61 3.38 32.72
C LYS A 219 8.12 3.39 33.04
N GLU A 220 7.83 2.98 34.27
CA GLU A 220 6.59 3.24 35.01
C GLU A 220 6.29 4.73 35.06
N ASP A 221 5.00 5.07 35.07
CA ASP A 221 4.49 6.44 35.11
C ASP A 221 4.56 6.97 36.56
N PRO A 222 5.26 8.09 36.85
CA PRO A 222 4.98 8.88 38.04
C PRO A 222 3.86 9.88 37.74
N ALA A 223 3.07 10.15 38.78
CA ALA A 223 1.89 10.99 38.79
C ALA A 223 2.16 12.45 38.37
N ASP A 224 1.06 13.07 37.94
CA ASP A 224 0.91 14.45 37.47
C ASP A 224 1.61 15.49 38.36
N ASP A 225 2.40 16.38 37.74
CA ASP A 225 2.65 17.72 38.26
C ASP A 225 2.76 18.73 37.10
N ASP A 226 2.11 19.88 37.27
CA ASP A 226 1.70 20.87 36.27
C ASP A 226 2.69 22.07 36.25
N GLY A 227 2.93 22.65 35.07
CA GLY A 227 3.61 23.95 34.95
C GLY A 227 4.61 24.08 33.80
N GLY A 228 4.28 24.90 32.80
CA GLY A 228 5.25 25.40 31.80
C GLY A 228 4.60 26.05 30.59
N GLU A 229 4.87 27.35 30.39
CA GLU A 229 4.28 28.26 29.39
C GLU A 229 4.60 27.94 27.91
N LYS A 230 3.77 28.52 27.03
CA LYS A 230 3.78 28.34 25.57
C LYS A 230 4.99 29.05 24.93
N ALA A 231 5.73 28.34 24.08
CA ALA A 231 6.64 28.96 23.12
C ALA A 231 5.92 29.16 21.77
N ASP A 232 6.00 30.37 21.23
CA ASP A 232 5.40 30.79 19.97
C ASP A 232 6.05 30.04 18.79
N PHE A 233 5.33 29.07 18.23
CA PHE A 233 5.63 28.47 16.93
C PHE A 233 4.40 28.60 16.05
N ASP A 234 4.56 29.18 14.87
CA ASP A 234 3.48 29.41 13.92
C ASP A 234 2.82 28.07 13.52
N ALA A 235 1.59 27.87 14.01
CA ALA A 235 0.79 26.69 13.74
C ALA A 235 0.32 26.61 12.27
N SER A 236 0.45 27.69 11.50
CA SER A 236 0.05 27.75 10.09
C SER A 236 0.95 26.95 9.13
N GLU A 237 2.12 26.47 9.59
CA GLU A 237 3.02 25.61 8.81
C GLU A 237 2.65 24.11 8.84
N LEU A 238 1.62 23.71 9.60
CA LEU A 238 1.14 22.32 9.58
C LEU A 238 0.24 22.10 8.35
N PRO A 239 0.47 21.05 7.54
CA PRO A 239 -0.43 20.75 6.43
C PRO A 239 -1.86 20.57 6.95
N PRO A 240 -2.89 20.99 6.17
CA PRO A 240 -4.29 20.74 6.51
C PRO A 240 -4.52 19.23 6.72
N GLU A 241 -5.54 18.89 7.54
CA GLU A 241 -5.91 17.51 7.92
C GLU A 241 -5.60 16.51 6.80
N GLU A 242 -4.52 15.73 6.99
CA GLU A 242 -4.08 14.74 6.01
C GLU A 242 -5.18 13.70 5.78
N ASP A 243 -5.32 13.23 4.52
CA ASP A 243 -6.15 12.08 4.19
C ASP A 243 -5.83 10.93 5.16
N LEU A 244 -6.86 10.34 5.76
CA LEU A 244 -6.73 9.31 6.78
C LEU A 244 -6.00 8.07 6.21
N MET A 245 -4.75 7.86 6.62
CA MET A 245 -3.90 6.78 6.14
C MET A 245 -4.23 5.47 6.88
N SER A 246 -4.96 4.56 6.23
CA SER A 246 -5.35 3.26 6.82
C SER A 246 -5.50 2.18 5.75
N VAL A 247 -5.53 0.91 6.16
CA VAL A 247 -5.99 -0.16 5.27
C VAL A 247 -7.51 -0.11 5.17
N LEU A 248 -8.02 -0.16 3.94
CA LEU A 248 -9.44 -0.02 3.61
C LEU A 248 -9.96 -1.36 3.10
N PHE A 249 -11.28 -1.54 3.09
CA PHE A 249 -11.87 -2.79 2.55
C PHE A 249 -11.45 -3.03 1.09
N GLU A 250 -11.34 -2.00 0.24
CA GLU A 250 -10.91 -2.20 -1.16
C GLU A 250 -9.48 -2.74 -1.31
N HIS A 251 -8.65 -2.62 -0.28
CA HIS A 251 -7.29 -3.13 -0.24
C HIS A 251 -7.21 -4.62 0.10
N VAL A 252 -8.32 -5.21 0.54
CA VAL A 252 -8.43 -6.62 0.89
C VAL A 252 -9.36 -7.31 -0.11
N THR A 253 -8.92 -8.43 -0.68
CA THR A 253 -9.76 -9.27 -1.54
C THR A 253 -9.80 -10.67 -0.99
N ILE A 254 -11.00 -11.18 -0.69
CA ILE A 254 -11.20 -12.57 -0.26
C ILE A 254 -11.81 -13.35 -1.43
N MET A 255 -11.33 -14.57 -1.66
CA MET A 255 -11.85 -15.44 -2.70
C MET A 255 -11.69 -16.91 -2.34
N LEU A 256 -12.58 -17.73 -2.87
CA LEU A 256 -12.38 -19.18 -2.92
C LEU A 256 -11.62 -19.51 -4.21
N ALA A 257 -10.53 -20.28 -4.13
CA ALA A 257 -9.66 -20.62 -5.25
C ALA A 257 -9.55 -22.13 -5.44
N ARG A 258 -9.61 -22.59 -6.69
CA ARG A 258 -9.40 -24.00 -7.06
C ARG A 258 -7.92 -24.22 -7.35
N VAL A 259 -7.27 -25.05 -6.54
CA VAL A 259 -5.84 -25.36 -6.60
C VAL A 259 -5.68 -26.88 -6.59
N GLU A 260 -5.09 -27.44 -7.66
CA GLU A 260 -4.81 -28.89 -7.75
C GLU A 260 -6.00 -29.81 -7.40
N GLY A 261 -7.23 -29.38 -7.68
CA GLY A 261 -8.46 -30.14 -7.44
C GLY A 261 -9.13 -29.91 -6.09
N ARG A 262 -8.50 -29.18 -5.15
CA ARG A 262 -9.15 -28.69 -3.92
C ARG A 262 -9.58 -27.24 -4.04
N GLU A 263 -10.49 -26.83 -3.17
CA GLU A 263 -10.94 -25.45 -3.03
C GLU A 263 -10.40 -24.88 -1.72
N GLU A 264 -9.68 -23.75 -1.82
CA GLU A 264 -8.96 -23.13 -0.70
C GLU A 264 -9.41 -21.68 -0.59
N LEU A 265 -9.70 -21.22 0.63
CA LEU A 265 -10.03 -19.83 0.86
C LEU A 265 -8.73 -19.01 0.93
N VAL A 266 -8.64 -17.96 0.11
CA VAL A 266 -7.44 -17.14 -0.02
C VAL A 266 -7.75 -15.65 0.02
N MET A 267 -6.75 -14.86 0.38
CA MET A 267 -6.86 -13.42 0.58
C MET A 267 -5.65 -12.68 -0.01
N TYR A 268 -5.93 -11.60 -0.74
CA TYR A 268 -4.95 -10.57 -1.05
C TYR A 268 -5.07 -9.41 -0.09
N LEU A 269 -3.93 -9.02 0.50
CA LEU A 269 -3.81 -7.83 1.33
C LEU A 269 -2.84 -6.86 0.66
N THR A 270 -3.36 -5.73 0.16
CA THR A 270 -2.57 -4.71 -0.53
C THR A 270 -2.24 -3.56 0.41
N LEU A 271 -0.97 -3.40 0.74
CA LEU A 271 -0.51 -2.27 1.54
C LEU A 271 -0.13 -1.13 0.61
N ILE A 272 -0.96 -0.09 0.57
CA ILE A 272 -0.66 1.14 -0.16
C ILE A 272 0.28 2.04 0.66
N HIS A 273 0.03 2.16 1.97
CA HIS A 273 0.73 3.06 2.89
C HIS A 273 2.04 2.46 3.40
N THR A 274 3.17 2.99 2.99
CA THR A 274 4.49 2.52 3.46
C THR A 274 5.47 3.66 3.76
N LYS A 275 6.40 3.41 4.70
CA LYS A 275 7.43 4.41 5.06
C LYS A 275 8.23 4.83 3.82
N GLY A 276 8.18 6.12 3.49
CA GLY A 276 8.91 6.72 2.37
C GLY A 276 8.18 6.68 1.03
N GLU A 277 6.89 6.34 1.03
CA GLU A 277 6.06 6.26 -0.18
C GLU A 277 5.91 7.59 -0.92
N ASP A 278 5.88 8.73 -0.22
CA ASP A 278 5.78 10.07 -0.85
C ASP A 278 6.86 10.28 -1.91
N ARG A 279 8.02 9.64 -1.72
CA ARG A 279 9.15 9.68 -2.64
C ARG A 279 9.06 8.61 -3.73
N LYS A 280 8.57 7.43 -3.39
CA LYS A 280 8.49 6.27 -4.30
C LYS A 280 7.31 5.37 -3.90
N PRO A 281 6.10 5.65 -4.37
CA PRO A 281 4.93 4.84 -4.04
C PRO A 281 5.10 3.45 -4.66
N GLN A 282 5.03 2.42 -3.83
CA GLN A 282 5.14 1.01 -4.23
C GLN A 282 4.18 0.19 -3.37
N PRO A 283 2.90 0.10 -3.76
CA PRO A 283 1.96 -0.81 -3.14
C PRO A 283 2.50 -2.23 -3.13
N LYS A 284 2.17 -3.01 -2.10
CA LYS A 284 2.59 -4.41 -1.99
C LYS A 284 1.42 -5.31 -1.69
N THR A 285 1.25 -6.35 -2.49
CA THR A 285 0.20 -7.35 -2.30
C THR A 285 0.78 -8.58 -1.62
N PHE A 286 0.28 -8.91 -0.44
CA PHE A 286 0.59 -10.15 0.27
C PHE A 286 -0.50 -11.19 -0.02
N ARG A 287 -0.08 -12.44 -0.16
CA ARG A 287 -0.92 -13.59 -0.49
C ARG A 287 -1.03 -14.45 0.75
N ILE A 288 -2.25 -14.69 1.20
CA ILE A 288 -2.52 -15.45 2.41
C ILE A 288 -3.59 -16.48 2.06
N TYR A 289 -3.45 -17.71 2.54
CA TYR A 289 -4.46 -18.76 2.43
C TYR A 289 -4.96 -19.16 3.81
N GLN A 290 -6.05 -19.92 3.85
CA GLN A 290 -6.68 -20.33 5.08
C GLN A 290 -5.72 -21.18 5.91
N HIS A 291 -5.54 -20.78 7.16
CA HIS A 291 -4.76 -21.55 8.12
C HIS A 291 -5.69 -22.53 8.87
N GLU A 292 -5.21 -23.74 9.14
CA GLU A 292 -6.00 -24.81 9.79
C GLU A 292 -6.47 -24.41 11.20
N ASN A 293 -5.60 -23.73 11.95
CA ASN A 293 -5.92 -23.17 13.26
C ASN A 293 -6.63 -21.80 13.12
N PRO A 294 -7.90 -21.66 13.54
CA PRO A 294 -8.64 -20.40 13.45
C PRO A 294 -7.99 -19.25 14.22
N LEU A 295 -7.30 -19.55 15.33
CA LEU A 295 -6.62 -18.54 16.15
C LEU A 295 -5.44 -17.88 15.43
N LEU A 296 -4.98 -18.43 14.32
CA LEU A 296 -3.89 -17.90 13.51
C LEU A 296 -4.33 -17.43 12.12
N CYS A 297 -5.58 -17.71 11.71
CA CYS A 297 -6.07 -17.49 10.35
C CYS A 297 -6.64 -16.07 10.12
N PRO A 298 -5.91 -15.10 9.55
CA PRO A 298 -6.41 -13.72 9.36
C PRO A 298 -7.63 -13.64 8.44
N ILE A 299 -7.86 -14.63 7.58
CA ILE A 299 -8.99 -14.62 6.65
C ILE A 299 -10.30 -14.75 7.43
N LEU A 300 -10.33 -15.56 8.50
CA LEU A 300 -11.53 -15.73 9.31
C LEU A 300 -11.88 -14.46 10.08
N GLU A 301 -10.90 -13.74 10.64
CA GLU A 301 -11.18 -12.43 11.24
C GLU A 301 -11.60 -11.40 10.19
N MET A 302 -11.00 -11.40 9.00
CA MET A 302 -11.41 -10.47 7.95
C MET A 302 -12.85 -10.75 7.47
N ILE A 303 -13.25 -12.02 7.38
CA ILE A 303 -14.63 -12.41 7.12
C ILE A 303 -15.55 -11.88 8.23
N SER A 304 -15.14 -12.04 9.48
CA SER A 304 -15.88 -11.58 10.66
C SER A 304 -16.05 -10.06 10.65
N MET A 305 -14.99 -9.31 10.29
CA MET A 305 -15.07 -7.86 10.06
C MET A 305 -16.06 -7.50 8.95
N GLY A 306 -16.11 -8.29 7.88
CA GLY A 306 -17.10 -8.14 6.82
C GLY A 306 -18.54 -8.26 7.31
N PHE A 307 -18.84 -9.23 8.16
CA PHE A 307 -20.17 -9.41 8.76
C PHE A 307 -20.50 -8.33 9.78
N ALA A 308 -19.58 -8.01 10.70
CA ALA A 308 -19.75 -6.92 11.66
C ALA A 308 -20.05 -5.60 10.93
N GLY A 309 -19.32 -5.35 9.84
CA GLY A 309 -19.46 -4.18 8.98
C GLY A 309 -20.65 -4.21 8.01
N ASN A 310 -21.42 -5.30 7.89
CA ASN A 310 -22.41 -5.46 6.80
C ASN A 310 -21.82 -5.10 5.42
N ALA A 311 -20.60 -5.57 5.17
CA ALA A 311 -19.77 -5.09 4.06
C ALA A 311 -19.91 -5.90 2.76
N TRP A 312 -20.57 -7.05 2.79
CA TRP A 312 -20.69 -7.95 1.63
C TRP A 312 -21.66 -7.42 0.57
N ALA A 313 -21.22 -7.42 -0.69
CA ALA A 313 -22.04 -6.94 -1.81
C ALA A 313 -23.20 -7.87 -2.15
N ALA A 314 -23.00 -9.19 -2.02
CA ALA A 314 -24.03 -10.18 -2.32
C ALA A 314 -25.00 -10.28 -1.14
N SER A 315 -26.29 -10.09 -1.40
CA SER A 315 -27.38 -10.14 -0.42
C SER A 315 -27.67 -11.55 0.11
N THR A 316 -27.20 -12.56 -0.62
CA THR A 316 -27.22 -13.97 -0.23
C THR A 316 -26.15 -14.33 0.80
N VAL A 317 -25.09 -13.53 0.96
CA VAL A 317 -24.04 -13.75 1.96
C VAL A 317 -24.47 -13.11 3.28
N ARG A 318 -25.15 -13.90 4.13
CA ARG A 318 -25.77 -13.43 5.39
C ARG A 318 -25.06 -13.95 6.62
N GLU A 319 -24.40 -15.09 6.51
CA GLU A 319 -23.69 -15.75 7.60
C GLU A 319 -22.40 -16.44 7.11
N PRO A 320 -21.44 -16.75 8.01
CA PRO A 320 -20.14 -17.28 7.61
C PRO A 320 -20.19 -18.54 6.74
N LYS A 321 -21.19 -19.41 6.94
CA LYS A 321 -21.33 -20.63 6.14
C LYS A 321 -21.57 -20.36 4.65
N ASP A 322 -22.16 -19.22 4.29
CA ASP A 322 -22.42 -18.86 2.89
C ASP A 322 -21.12 -18.63 2.11
N ILE A 323 -20.05 -18.23 2.82
CA ILE A 323 -18.70 -18.08 2.27
C ILE A 323 -17.97 -19.42 2.29
N LEU A 324 -18.00 -20.11 3.44
CA LEU A 324 -17.25 -21.36 3.66
C LEU A 324 -17.76 -22.53 2.80
N LEU A 325 -19.04 -22.51 2.41
CA LEU A 325 -19.68 -23.54 1.58
C LEU A 325 -19.96 -23.06 0.15
N ALA A 326 -19.50 -21.87 -0.23
CA ALA A 326 -19.63 -21.37 -1.58
C ALA A 326 -18.96 -22.33 -2.58
N ARG A 327 -19.50 -22.41 -3.79
CA ARG A 327 -18.93 -23.24 -4.87
C ARG A 327 -18.25 -22.38 -5.91
N ILE A 328 -17.21 -22.89 -6.57
CA ILE A 328 -16.65 -22.24 -7.75
C ILE A 328 -17.32 -22.81 -9.01
N PRO A 329 -17.90 -21.97 -9.90
CA PRO A 329 -18.44 -22.44 -11.18
C PRO A 329 -17.43 -23.27 -11.96
N LYS A 330 -17.87 -24.34 -12.65
CA LYS A 330 -16.96 -25.31 -13.28
C LYS A 330 -15.97 -24.67 -14.26
N ARG A 331 -16.39 -23.60 -14.95
CA ARG A 331 -15.58 -22.86 -15.94
C ARG A 331 -14.55 -21.89 -15.35
N LYS A 332 -14.60 -21.60 -14.04
CA LYS A 332 -13.73 -20.65 -13.33
C LYS A 332 -12.73 -21.39 -12.44
N ASN A 333 -11.67 -20.67 -12.07
CA ASN A 333 -10.69 -21.12 -11.09
C ASN A 333 -10.83 -20.43 -9.73
N CYS A 334 -11.64 -19.38 -9.63
CA CYS A 334 -11.92 -18.73 -8.35
C CYS A 334 -13.32 -18.10 -8.34
N ARG A 335 -13.79 -17.76 -7.14
CA ARG A 335 -14.95 -16.91 -6.91
C ARG A 335 -14.60 -15.85 -5.87
N ILE A 336 -14.72 -14.57 -6.23
CA ILE A 336 -14.35 -13.45 -5.36
C ILE A 336 -15.57 -12.96 -4.57
N PHE A 337 -15.41 -12.80 -3.26
CA PHE A 337 -16.42 -12.18 -2.41
C PHE A 337 -16.21 -10.67 -2.40
N ARG A 338 -17.14 -9.92 -3.01
CA ARG A 338 -17.02 -8.48 -3.19
C ARG A 338 -17.56 -7.70 -2.01
N TRP A 339 -16.92 -6.58 -1.70
CA TRP A 339 -17.44 -5.57 -0.79
C TRP A 339 -18.44 -4.66 -1.51
N LYS A 340 -19.42 -4.13 -0.77
CA LYS A 340 -20.33 -3.09 -1.27
C LYS A 340 -19.54 -1.84 -1.68
N GLU A 341 -20.01 -1.13 -2.69
CA GLU A 341 -19.32 0.05 -3.24
C GLU A 341 -19.18 1.17 -2.20
N ASP A 342 -20.18 1.36 -1.34
CA ASP A 342 -20.17 2.32 -0.23
C ASP A 342 -19.20 1.94 0.90
N GLN A 343 -18.69 0.71 0.93
CA GLN A 343 -17.77 0.22 1.95
C GLN A 343 -16.31 0.23 1.49
N TRP A 344 -16.02 0.50 0.22
CA TRP A 344 -14.67 0.39 -0.34
C TRP A 344 -13.65 1.29 0.35
N GLU A 345 -14.04 2.54 0.61
CA GLU A 345 -13.18 3.58 1.21
C GLU A 345 -13.21 3.55 2.74
N GLU A 346 -14.00 2.65 3.34
CA GLU A 346 -14.08 2.54 4.78
C GLU A 346 -12.82 1.85 5.35
N PRO A 347 -12.26 2.35 6.46
CA PRO A 347 -11.17 1.68 7.16
C PRO A 347 -11.57 0.30 7.67
N VAL A 348 -10.66 -0.67 7.59
CA VAL A 348 -10.85 -2.00 8.23
C VAL A 348 -10.78 -1.86 9.75
N PHE A 349 -9.83 -1.07 10.26
CA PHE A 349 -9.69 -0.83 11.70
C PHE A 349 -10.28 0.53 12.04
N ARG A 350 -11.41 0.56 12.75
CA ARG A 350 -12.18 1.78 13.07
C ARG A 350 -12.13 2.12 14.56
N GLU A 351 -12.03 3.41 14.92
CA GLU A 351 -12.18 3.82 16.32
C GLU A 351 -13.62 3.56 16.79
N PRO A 352 -13.82 3.10 18.03
CA PRO A 352 -15.16 2.95 18.57
C PRO A 352 -15.82 4.32 18.74
N GLU A 353 -17.09 4.44 18.36
CA GLU A 353 -17.84 5.68 18.56
C GLU A 353 -18.23 5.81 20.05
N ARG A 354 -17.75 6.87 20.71
CA ARG A 354 -18.12 7.15 22.10
C ARG A 354 -19.44 7.90 22.12
N SER A 355 -20.57 7.18 22.15
CA SER A 355 -21.86 7.84 22.38
C SER A 355 -21.99 8.29 23.84
N LYS A 356 -22.33 9.57 24.06
CA LYS A 356 -22.61 10.14 25.40
C LYS A 356 -24.02 9.80 25.91
N CYS A 357 -24.91 9.32 25.04
CA CYS A 357 -26.29 8.95 25.37
C CYS A 357 -26.55 7.57 24.75
N GLY A 358 -27.04 6.60 25.54
CA GLY A 358 -27.16 5.17 25.18
C GLY A 358 -28.07 4.80 24.00
N ASN A 359 -28.21 5.63 22.98
CA ASN A 359 -28.71 5.23 21.67
C ASN A 359 -27.59 4.51 20.90
N SER A 360 -27.99 3.52 20.09
CA SER A 360 -27.14 2.60 19.33
C SER A 360 -25.88 3.27 18.78
N PRO A 361 -24.68 2.66 18.94
CA PRO A 361 -23.45 3.23 18.42
C PRO A 361 -23.59 3.41 16.91
N SER A 362 -23.53 4.66 16.43
CA SER A 362 -23.28 4.94 15.03
C SER A 362 -21.84 4.49 14.73
N ARG A 363 -21.60 3.98 13.53
CA ARG A 363 -20.27 3.42 13.20
C ARG A 363 -19.36 4.56 12.80
N SER A 364 -18.20 4.64 13.44
CA SER A 364 -17.19 5.62 13.11
C SER A 364 -16.47 5.23 11.82
N SER A 365 -16.44 6.13 10.83
CA SER A 365 -15.56 6.01 9.65
C SER A 365 -14.11 6.43 9.95
N LYS A 366 -13.77 6.73 11.22
CA LYS A 366 -12.41 7.14 11.60
C LYS A 366 -11.52 5.91 11.83
N PRO A 367 -10.35 5.83 11.19
CA PRO A 367 -9.42 4.73 11.42
C PRO A 367 -8.84 4.73 12.84
N VAL A 368 -8.53 3.55 13.36
CA VAL A 368 -7.81 3.39 14.63
C VAL A 368 -6.45 4.06 14.57
N ARG A 369 -6.14 4.88 15.59
CA ARG A 369 -4.81 5.47 15.74
C ARG A 369 -3.75 4.42 16.10
N ALA A 370 -2.56 4.57 15.53
CA ALA A 370 -1.39 3.77 15.87
C ALA A 370 -1.05 3.81 17.37
N ALA A 371 -1.24 4.97 18.02
CA ALA A 371 -1.06 5.12 19.46
C ALA A 371 -2.09 4.31 20.28
N THR A 372 -3.33 4.22 19.80
CA THR A 372 -4.39 3.42 20.45
C THR A 372 -4.06 1.93 20.36
N ALA A 373 -3.69 1.44 19.17
CA ALA A 373 -3.25 0.07 18.99
C ALA A 373 -2.01 -0.28 19.83
N ALA A 374 -1.03 0.64 19.95
CA ALA A 374 0.14 0.44 20.79
C ALA A 374 -0.22 0.24 22.27
N ARG A 375 -1.20 0.99 22.80
CA ARG A 375 -1.72 0.78 24.16
C ARG A 375 -2.37 -0.59 24.31
N TYR A 376 -3.17 -1.03 23.33
CA TYR A 376 -3.78 -2.36 23.35
C TYR A 376 -2.74 -3.48 23.31
N MET A 377 -1.67 -3.34 22.52
CA MET A 377 -0.58 -4.31 22.48
C MET A 377 0.17 -4.39 23.82
N LYS A 378 0.61 -3.25 24.37
CA LYS A 378 1.32 -3.23 25.67
C LYS A 378 0.49 -3.91 26.75
N ARG A 379 -0.81 -3.60 26.79
CA ARG A 379 -1.76 -4.20 27.72
C ARG A 379 -1.91 -5.70 27.49
N LEU A 380 -2.16 -6.15 26.25
CA LEU A 380 -2.37 -7.56 25.96
C LEU A 380 -1.13 -8.38 26.34
N GLY A 381 0.08 -7.88 26.04
CA GLY A 381 1.32 -8.55 26.44
C GLY A 381 1.43 -8.71 27.96
N LEU A 382 1.11 -7.65 28.72
CA LEU A 382 1.10 -7.68 30.18
C LEU A 382 0.07 -8.67 30.73
N GLU A 383 -1.17 -8.63 30.23
CA GLU A 383 -2.26 -9.52 30.67
C GLU A 383 -1.98 -10.99 30.30
N ALA A 384 -1.30 -11.23 29.17
CA ALA A 384 -0.84 -12.55 28.76
C ALA A 384 0.41 -13.04 29.52
N GLY A 385 0.97 -12.24 30.43
CA GLY A 385 2.12 -12.62 31.25
C GLY A 385 3.45 -12.61 30.49
N ILE A 386 3.57 -11.87 29.38
CA ILE A 386 4.83 -11.72 28.65
C ILE A 386 5.74 -10.77 29.41
N GLU A 387 6.96 -11.22 29.74
CA GLU A 387 7.97 -10.45 30.48
C GLU A 387 8.31 -9.12 29.77
N ALA A 388 8.52 -9.17 28.45
CA ALA A 388 8.86 -8.00 27.65
C ALA A 388 7.61 -7.22 27.19
N THR A 389 7.71 -5.89 27.18
CA THR A 389 6.66 -5.02 26.65
C THR A 389 6.34 -5.37 25.18
N LEU A 390 5.12 -5.86 24.93
CA LEU A 390 4.64 -6.19 23.59
C LEU A 390 4.47 -4.92 22.74
N THR A 391 5.13 -4.89 21.59
CA THR A 391 5.01 -3.82 20.61
C THR A 391 4.92 -4.38 19.19
N HIS A 392 4.39 -3.59 18.25
CA HIS A 392 4.36 -3.94 16.83
C HIS A 392 5.74 -4.30 16.27
N THR A 393 6.80 -3.70 16.82
CA THR A 393 8.19 -3.98 16.43
C THR A 393 8.62 -5.40 16.81
N CYS A 394 8.05 -6.01 17.86
CA CYS A 394 8.32 -7.40 18.24
C CYS A 394 7.86 -8.37 17.14
N ILE A 395 6.63 -8.18 16.64
CA ILE A 395 6.05 -8.96 15.52
C ILE A 395 6.90 -8.77 14.27
N ARG A 396 7.16 -7.51 13.91
CA ARG A 396 7.96 -7.17 12.73
C ARG A 396 9.38 -7.76 12.77
N ARG A 397 10.00 -7.87 13.96
CA ARG A 397 11.29 -8.56 14.12
C ARG A 397 11.12 -10.07 13.92
N GLY A 398 10.07 -10.68 14.47
CA GLY A 398 9.74 -12.09 14.25
C GLY A 398 9.62 -12.42 12.77
N VAL A 399 8.84 -11.63 12.03
CA VAL A 399 8.73 -11.74 10.56
C VAL A 399 10.08 -11.55 9.88
N GLY A 400 10.84 -10.53 10.30
CA GLY A 400 12.18 -10.28 9.78
C GLY A 400 13.11 -11.49 9.93
N ASN A 401 13.09 -12.14 11.10
CA ASN A 401 13.90 -13.33 11.39
C ASN A 401 13.45 -14.54 10.56
N ALA A 402 12.14 -14.78 10.48
CA ALA A 402 11.53 -15.85 9.71
C ALA A 402 11.89 -15.78 8.22
N VAL A 403 11.81 -14.57 7.63
CA VAL A 403 12.10 -14.35 6.20
C VAL A 403 13.60 -14.37 5.90
N ASN A 404 14.47 -13.99 6.86
CA ASN A 404 15.89 -13.73 6.61
C ASN A 404 16.67 -14.91 6.03
N HIS A 405 16.32 -16.14 6.42
CA HIS A 405 17.02 -17.36 6.00
C HIS A 405 16.28 -18.17 4.93
N ARG A 406 15.02 -17.81 4.64
CA ARG A 406 14.14 -18.56 3.71
C ARG A 406 13.93 -17.85 2.37
N ALA A 407 14.05 -16.52 2.34
CA ALA A 407 13.81 -15.73 1.14
C ALA A 407 15.08 -15.08 0.58
N PRO A 408 15.18 -14.86 -0.74
CA PRO A 408 16.24 -14.04 -1.33
C PRO A 408 16.29 -12.64 -0.71
N VAL A 409 17.48 -12.03 -0.68
CA VAL A 409 17.69 -10.68 -0.10
C VAL A 409 16.76 -9.63 -0.70
N ALA A 410 16.46 -9.74 -2.00
CA ALA A 410 15.53 -8.83 -2.66
C ALA A 410 14.10 -8.94 -2.09
N THR A 411 13.59 -10.15 -1.93
CA THR A 411 12.28 -10.42 -1.33
C THR A 411 12.23 -10.04 0.14
N ARG A 412 13.27 -10.38 0.92
CA ARG A 412 13.40 -9.91 2.32
C ARG A 412 13.34 -8.39 2.41
N ASN A 413 14.05 -7.68 1.52
CA ASN A 413 14.04 -6.23 1.50
C ASN A 413 12.69 -5.66 1.02
N GLN A 414 11.99 -6.35 0.10
CA GLN A 414 10.63 -6.00 -0.31
C GLN A 414 9.66 -6.10 0.89
N VAL A 415 9.62 -7.23 1.59
CA VAL A 415 8.81 -7.45 2.81
C VAL A 415 9.13 -6.39 3.87
N MET A 416 10.42 -6.17 4.16
CA MET A 416 10.83 -5.19 5.16
C MET A 416 10.73 -3.73 4.68
N GLY A 417 10.42 -3.47 3.41
CA GLY A 417 10.39 -2.11 2.86
C GLY A 417 11.73 -1.39 2.96
N HIS A 418 12.80 -2.10 2.61
CA HIS A 418 14.17 -1.58 2.55
C HIS A 418 14.61 -1.42 1.10
N SER A 419 15.15 -0.25 0.74
CA SER A 419 15.52 0.09 -0.65
C SER A 419 16.90 -0.39 -1.09
N ARG A 420 17.67 -1.06 -0.22
CA ARG A 420 19.11 -1.29 -0.41
C ARG A 420 19.49 -2.49 -1.31
N SER A 421 18.56 -3.14 -2.00
CA SER A 421 18.85 -4.37 -2.77
C SER A 421 19.37 -4.16 -4.21
N GLN A 422 20.01 -3.01 -4.48
CA GLN A 422 20.52 -2.64 -5.81
C GLN A 422 19.40 -2.58 -6.89
N ILE A 423 19.78 -2.43 -8.17
CA ILE A 423 18.92 -2.13 -9.33
C ILE A 423 17.69 -3.06 -9.42
N PHE A 424 17.81 -4.32 -9.02
CA PHE A 424 16.73 -5.30 -9.15
C PHE A 424 15.43 -4.95 -8.39
N GLN A 425 15.50 -4.15 -7.31
CA GLN A 425 14.29 -3.68 -6.60
C GLN A 425 13.33 -2.85 -7.46
N SER A 426 13.77 -2.29 -8.60
CA SER A 426 12.84 -1.60 -9.52
C SER A 426 12.07 -2.54 -10.44
N TYR A 427 12.48 -3.81 -10.53
CA TYR A 427 11.88 -4.81 -11.40
C TYR A 427 11.03 -5.84 -10.65
N ILE A 428 11.17 -5.91 -9.32
CA ILE A 428 10.35 -6.80 -8.50
C ILE A 428 8.87 -6.41 -8.62
N ASN A 429 8.01 -7.42 -8.79
CA ASN A 429 6.57 -7.22 -8.85
C ASN A 429 6.07 -6.64 -7.51
N GLN A 430 4.95 -5.92 -7.52
CA GLN A 430 4.27 -5.46 -6.30
C GLN A 430 3.73 -6.64 -5.49
N ASP A 431 3.42 -7.75 -6.15
CA ASP A 431 3.05 -8.99 -5.49
C ASP A 431 4.26 -9.62 -4.79
N VAL A 432 4.12 -9.88 -3.50
CA VAL A 432 5.09 -10.61 -2.69
C VAL A 432 4.87 -12.10 -2.96
N GLU A 433 5.79 -12.71 -3.71
CA GLU A 433 5.72 -14.12 -4.09
C GLU A 433 6.05 -15.06 -2.92
N PHE A 434 6.80 -14.59 -1.93
CA PHE A 434 7.19 -15.40 -0.77
C PHE A 434 6.06 -15.48 0.26
N ASP A 435 5.84 -16.67 0.77
CA ASP A 435 4.85 -16.96 1.80
C ASP A 435 5.31 -16.48 3.18
N VAL A 436 5.03 -15.21 3.46
CA VAL A 436 5.44 -14.57 4.71
C VAL A 436 4.67 -15.13 5.91
N HIS A 437 3.41 -15.52 5.73
CA HIS A 437 2.56 -15.99 6.82
C HIS A 437 3.01 -17.36 7.32
N ALA A 438 3.14 -18.35 6.42
CA ALA A 438 3.66 -19.67 6.81
C ALA A 438 5.08 -19.57 7.37
N ALA A 439 5.95 -18.74 6.77
CA ALA A 439 7.30 -18.54 7.30
C ALA A 439 7.31 -17.98 8.73
N TYR A 440 6.41 -17.04 9.06
CA TYR A 440 6.31 -16.47 10.41
C TYR A 440 5.80 -17.47 11.45
N LEU A 441 4.83 -18.30 11.07
CA LEU A 441 4.27 -19.35 11.93
C LEU A 441 5.17 -20.59 12.03
N ASP A 442 6.25 -20.63 11.26
CA ASP A 442 7.13 -21.80 11.09
C ASP A 442 6.45 -23.02 10.46
N ASP A 443 5.41 -22.76 9.66
CA ASP A 443 4.68 -23.78 8.92
C ASP A 443 5.31 -24.07 7.55
N PRO A 444 5.08 -25.28 7.00
CA PRO A 444 5.39 -25.55 5.60
C PRO A 444 4.54 -24.65 4.68
N SER A 445 5.18 -24.02 3.71
CA SER A 445 4.48 -23.19 2.72
C SER A 445 3.73 -24.03 1.70
N ASP A 446 2.49 -23.66 1.43
CA ASP A 446 1.68 -24.21 0.36
C ASP A 446 2.05 -23.55 -0.98
N THR A 447 3.15 -24.02 -1.55
CA THR A 447 3.70 -23.44 -2.79
C THR A 447 2.74 -23.55 -3.98
N ALA A 448 1.86 -24.56 -4.01
CA ALA A 448 0.84 -24.72 -5.03
C ALA A 448 -0.21 -23.60 -4.95
N VAL A 449 -0.70 -23.30 -3.75
CA VAL A 449 -1.67 -22.21 -3.53
C VAL A 449 -1.04 -20.85 -3.82
N ILE A 450 0.16 -20.58 -3.29
CA ILE A 450 0.87 -19.31 -3.53
C ILE A 450 1.15 -19.06 -5.02
N LYS A 451 1.51 -20.11 -5.77
CA LYS A 451 1.70 -20.05 -7.22
C LYS A 451 0.39 -19.86 -7.95
N ALA A 452 -0.67 -20.57 -7.57
CA ALA A 452 -2.00 -20.41 -8.16
C ALA A 452 -2.53 -18.98 -7.98
N MET A 453 -2.35 -18.41 -6.78
CA MET A 453 -2.64 -17.01 -6.49
C MET A 453 -1.85 -16.05 -7.39
N GLY A 454 -0.61 -16.38 -7.76
CA GLY A 454 0.17 -15.54 -8.67
C GLY A 454 -0.21 -15.61 -10.14
N ASN A 455 -1.05 -16.55 -10.55
CA ASN A 455 -1.36 -16.77 -11.95
C ASN A 455 -2.44 -15.81 -12.46
N MET A 456 -2.21 -15.20 -13.63
CA MET A 456 -3.23 -14.40 -14.33
C MET A 456 -4.48 -15.23 -14.67
N SER A 457 -4.35 -16.56 -14.79
CA SER A 457 -5.44 -17.48 -15.10
C SER A 457 -6.39 -17.73 -13.91
N LEU A 458 -6.04 -17.30 -12.69
CA LEU A 458 -6.89 -17.48 -11.51
C LEU A 458 -8.27 -16.82 -11.71
N THR A 459 -8.27 -15.58 -12.17
CA THR A 459 -9.50 -14.78 -12.38
C THR A 459 -10.08 -14.92 -13.79
N ARG A 460 -9.61 -15.90 -14.58
CA ARG A 460 -10.10 -16.12 -15.94
C ARG A 460 -11.56 -16.61 -15.91
N ASP A 461 -12.42 -15.90 -16.64
CA ASP A 461 -13.75 -16.37 -17.01
C ASP A 461 -13.90 -16.34 -18.55
N PRO A 462 -14.14 -17.49 -19.20
CA PRO A 462 -14.43 -17.55 -20.64
C PRO A 462 -15.64 -16.70 -21.10
N LEU A 463 -16.58 -16.39 -20.20
CA LEU A 463 -17.77 -15.59 -20.52
C LEU A 463 -17.52 -14.06 -20.48
N ALA A 464 -16.29 -13.63 -20.14
CA ALA A 464 -15.96 -12.20 -20.11
C ALA A 464 -16.12 -11.55 -21.49
N PRO A 465 -16.75 -10.36 -21.59
CA PRO A 465 -17.14 -9.76 -22.87
C PRO A 465 -15.93 -9.52 -23.77
N THR A 466 -16.03 -10.02 -25.00
CA THR A 466 -15.00 -9.86 -26.05
C THR A 466 -15.39 -8.82 -27.10
N LYS A 467 -16.70 -8.59 -27.30
CA LYS A 467 -17.25 -7.61 -28.24
C LYS A 467 -17.94 -6.46 -27.50
N LEU A 468 -18.09 -5.34 -28.17
CA LEU A 468 -18.88 -4.20 -27.68
C LEU A 468 -20.38 -4.53 -27.76
N SER A 469 -21.15 -3.95 -26.85
CA SER A 469 -22.61 -3.96 -26.97
C SER A 469 -23.04 -3.15 -28.20
N PRO A 470 -24.21 -3.45 -28.81
CA PRO A 470 -24.76 -2.64 -29.90
C PRO A 470 -24.88 -1.15 -29.54
N ASP A 471 -25.30 -0.86 -28.30
CA ASP A 471 -25.45 0.52 -27.80
C ASP A 471 -24.11 1.24 -27.68
N ASP A 472 -23.07 0.57 -27.19
CA ASP A 472 -21.73 1.16 -27.13
C ASP A 472 -21.16 1.39 -28.53
N ALA A 473 -21.42 0.49 -29.48
CA ALA A 473 -21.02 0.68 -30.87
C ALA A 473 -21.71 1.91 -31.47
N LEU A 474 -23.02 2.06 -31.26
CA LEU A 474 -23.79 3.22 -31.72
C LEU A 474 -23.28 4.54 -31.10
N ALA A 475 -23.01 4.55 -29.80
CA ALA A 475 -22.48 5.72 -29.10
C ALA A 475 -21.10 6.17 -29.65
N ILE A 476 -20.27 5.24 -30.13
CA ILE A 476 -18.98 5.55 -30.76
C ILE A 476 -19.20 6.20 -32.13
N GLU A 477 -20.17 5.71 -32.91
CA GLU A 477 -20.52 6.29 -34.21
C GLU A 477 -21.03 7.73 -34.09
N GLN A 478 -21.81 8.01 -33.05
CA GLN A 478 -22.40 9.32 -32.78
C GLN A 478 -21.45 10.30 -32.06
N HIS A 479 -20.26 9.84 -31.64
CA HIS A 479 -19.31 10.68 -30.91
C HIS A 479 -18.89 11.90 -31.74
N ALA A 480 -19.06 13.12 -31.20
CA ALA A 480 -18.87 14.38 -31.92
C ALA A 480 -17.57 14.45 -32.76
N THR A 481 -16.42 14.06 -32.19
CA THR A 481 -15.14 14.02 -32.92
C THR A 481 -15.12 12.99 -34.07
N VAL A 482 -15.75 11.84 -33.90
CA VAL A 482 -15.84 10.79 -34.95
C VAL A 482 -16.72 11.30 -36.10
N VAL A 483 -17.85 11.95 -35.79
CA VAL A 483 -18.73 12.58 -36.77
C VAL A 483 -17.99 13.68 -37.53
N LYS A 484 -17.30 14.60 -36.82
CA LYS A 484 -16.53 15.68 -37.45
C LYS A 484 -15.42 15.17 -38.37
N LEU A 485 -14.63 14.19 -37.92
CA LEU A 485 -13.56 13.60 -38.73
C LEU A 485 -14.12 12.84 -39.94
N ARG A 486 -15.29 12.21 -39.81
CA ARG A 486 -16.00 11.56 -40.92
C ARG A 486 -16.44 12.59 -41.96
N GLN A 487 -17.10 13.66 -41.52
CA GLN A 487 -17.52 14.76 -42.40
C GLN A 487 -16.32 15.40 -43.11
N GLN A 488 -15.21 15.63 -42.41
CA GLN A 488 -13.97 16.16 -43.00
C GLN A 488 -13.38 15.21 -44.05
N ARG A 489 -13.30 13.91 -43.75
CA ARG A 489 -12.86 12.90 -44.72
C ARG A 489 -13.76 12.91 -45.96
N ASP A 490 -15.08 12.93 -45.77
CA ASP A 490 -16.06 12.88 -46.86
C ASP A 490 -16.02 14.14 -47.73
N ALA A 491 -15.81 15.31 -47.12
CA ALA A 491 -15.58 16.55 -47.85
C ALA A 491 -14.28 16.51 -48.68
N LEU A 492 -13.19 16.00 -48.11
CA LEU A 492 -11.92 15.82 -48.83
C LEU A 492 -12.05 14.82 -49.99
N THR A 493 -12.78 13.72 -49.80
CA THR A 493 -13.07 12.76 -50.88
C THR A 493 -13.81 13.44 -52.03
N LYS A 494 -14.88 14.21 -51.73
CA LYS A 494 -15.62 14.97 -52.75
C LYS A 494 -14.74 16.00 -53.45
N ARG A 495 -13.84 16.68 -52.73
CA ARG A 495 -12.91 17.67 -53.32
C ARG A 495 -11.91 17.00 -54.26
N ILE A 496 -11.36 15.84 -53.90
CA ILE A 496 -10.48 15.05 -54.78
C ILE A 496 -11.21 14.65 -56.07
N GLU A 497 -12.47 14.21 -55.97
CA GLU A 497 -13.30 13.87 -57.14
C GLU A 497 -13.60 15.09 -58.04
N GLN A 498 -13.69 16.29 -57.48
CA GLN A 498 -13.86 17.53 -58.25
C GLN A 498 -12.58 17.92 -58.98
N VAL A 499 -11.43 17.94 -58.28
CA VAL A 499 -10.12 18.26 -58.89
C VAL A 499 -9.78 17.30 -60.03
N ARG A 500 -10.07 16.00 -59.89
CA ARG A 500 -9.90 15.01 -60.97
C ARG A 500 -10.78 15.28 -62.20
N ARG A 501 -12.00 15.80 -62.00
CA ARG A 501 -12.89 16.17 -63.10
C ARG A 501 -12.39 17.40 -63.84
N ASP A 502 -11.81 18.36 -63.11
CA ASP A 502 -11.38 19.64 -63.67
C ASP A 502 -10.01 19.58 -64.37
N ALA A 503 -9.08 18.71 -63.91
CA ALA A 503 -7.67 18.72 -64.36
C ALA A 503 -7.32 17.71 -65.49
N GLY A 504 -8.19 16.75 -65.83
CA GLY A 504 -7.88 15.70 -66.81
C GLY A 504 -6.86 14.66 -66.32
N PRO A 505 -6.25 13.82 -67.19
CA PRO A 505 -5.47 12.64 -66.80
C PRO A 505 -4.08 12.90 -66.18
N CYS A 506 -3.69 14.17 -66.00
CA CYS A 506 -2.35 14.54 -65.53
C CYS A 506 -2.30 14.61 -63.99
N GLU A 507 -1.18 14.20 -63.37
CA GLU A 507 -1.00 14.33 -61.92
C GLU A 507 -0.94 15.80 -61.50
N ASN A 508 -1.93 16.25 -60.73
CA ASN A 508 -2.00 17.60 -60.15
C ASN A 508 -1.45 17.61 -58.71
N GLU A 509 -0.51 18.52 -58.41
CA GLU A 509 0.05 18.71 -57.06
C GLU A 509 -1.04 18.96 -55.99
N GLU A 510 -2.12 19.66 -56.33
CA GLU A 510 -3.26 19.88 -55.43
C GLU A 510 -3.93 18.55 -55.04
N GLU A 511 -4.04 17.61 -55.98
CA GLU A 511 -4.64 16.30 -55.72
C GLU A 511 -3.77 15.47 -54.76
N VAL A 512 -2.44 15.51 -54.94
CA VAL A 512 -1.49 14.79 -54.08
C VAL A 512 -1.61 15.28 -52.63
N LEU A 513 -1.65 16.59 -52.41
CA LEU A 513 -1.82 17.20 -51.09
C LEU A 513 -3.17 16.86 -50.46
N LEU A 514 -4.26 16.90 -51.23
CA LEU A 514 -5.60 16.52 -50.75
C LEU A 514 -5.69 15.03 -50.38
N ARG A 515 -5.04 14.14 -51.15
CA ARG A 515 -4.95 12.71 -50.81
C ARG A 515 -4.19 12.49 -49.51
N GLN A 516 -3.07 13.19 -49.30
CA GLN A 516 -2.32 13.14 -48.04
C GLN A 516 -3.21 13.59 -46.87
N LEU A 517 -3.88 14.73 -46.99
CA LEU A 517 -4.76 15.27 -45.95
C LEU A 517 -5.96 14.35 -45.65
N ARG A 518 -6.55 13.72 -46.69
CA ARG A 518 -7.62 12.72 -46.54
C ARG A 518 -7.11 11.49 -45.80
N ASN A 519 -5.94 10.96 -46.18
CA ASN A 519 -5.34 9.80 -45.54
C ASN A 519 -5.02 10.09 -44.07
N ASP A 520 -4.50 11.29 -43.76
CA ASP A 520 -4.27 11.74 -42.39
C ASP A 520 -5.57 11.86 -41.59
N THR A 521 -6.63 12.40 -42.20
CA THR A 521 -7.95 12.52 -41.58
C THR A 521 -8.57 11.15 -41.33
N GLN A 522 -8.43 10.22 -42.28
CA GLN A 522 -8.86 8.84 -42.13
C GLN A 522 -8.06 8.11 -41.04
N ALA A 523 -6.75 8.31 -40.97
CA ALA A 523 -5.92 7.77 -39.91
C ALA A 523 -6.33 8.33 -38.53
N LYS A 524 -6.61 9.64 -38.43
CA LYS A 524 -7.15 10.27 -37.21
C LYS A 524 -8.51 9.68 -36.82
N LEU A 525 -9.41 9.47 -37.79
CA LEU A 525 -10.71 8.84 -37.58
C LEU A 525 -10.59 7.42 -37.03
N LEU A 526 -9.76 6.58 -37.67
CA LEU A 526 -9.53 5.19 -37.24
C LEU A 526 -8.89 5.13 -35.85
N ARG A 527 -7.89 5.96 -35.57
CA ARG A 527 -7.27 6.08 -34.25
C ARG A 527 -8.30 6.49 -33.19
N LYS A 528 -9.16 7.47 -33.49
CA LYS A 528 -10.19 7.94 -32.56
C LYS A 528 -11.25 6.87 -32.29
N ARG A 529 -11.73 6.17 -33.33
CA ARG A 529 -12.67 5.04 -33.17
C ARG A 529 -12.04 3.91 -32.34
N LYS A 530 -10.81 3.49 -32.65
CA LYS A 530 -10.09 2.46 -31.88
C LYS A 530 -9.91 2.88 -30.42
N GLN A 531 -9.50 4.12 -30.15
CA GLN A 531 -9.37 4.64 -28.79
C GLN A 531 -10.68 4.53 -28.00
N LEU A 532 -11.81 4.89 -28.62
CA LEU A 532 -13.13 4.81 -27.99
C LEU A 532 -13.59 3.36 -27.79
N GLN A 533 -13.36 2.50 -28.78
CA GLN A 533 -13.64 1.06 -28.70
C GLN A 533 -12.85 0.42 -27.55
N ASP A 534 -11.53 0.62 -27.51
CA ASP A 534 -10.65 0.10 -26.46
C ASP A 534 -11.10 0.60 -25.07
N HIS A 535 -11.48 1.87 -24.96
CA HIS A 535 -11.97 2.44 -23.70
C HIS A 535 -13.29 1.81 -23.25
N LYS A 536 -14.27 1.68 -24.14
CA LYS A 536 -15.58 1.07 -23.85
C LYS A 536 -15.44 -0.42 -23.53
N GLN A 537 -14.64 -1.16 -24.31
CA GLN A 537 -14.37 -2.58 -24.08
C GLN A 537 -13.66 -2.78 -22.74
N LYS A 538 -12.66 -1.95 -22.41
CA LYS A 538 -11.99 -1.97 -21.11
C LYS A 538 -12.97 -1.69 -19.96
N LYS A 539 -13.87 -0.72 -20.11
CA LYS A 539 -14.91 -0.40 -19.12
C LYS A 539 -15.88 -1.57 -18.94
N ALA A 540 -16.37 -2.16 -20.03
CA ALA A 540 -17.29 -3.30 -20.00
C ALA A 540 -16.64 -4.53 -19.34
N ARG A 541 -15.38 -4.85 -19.69
CA ARG A 541 -14.63 -5.93 -19.04
C ARG A 541 -14.36 -5.65 -17.57
N LYS A 542 -13.98 -4.42 -17.20
CA LYS A 542 -13.79 -4.03 -15.80
C LYS A 542 -15.08 -4.25 -15.00
N ARG A 543 -16.21 -3.76 -15.51
CA ARG A 543 -17.52 -3.93 -14.89
C ARG A 543 -17.88 -5.40 -14.70
N TYR A 544 -17.71 -6.20 -15.76
CA TYR A 544 -17.95 -7.64 -15.71
C TYR A 544 -17.18 -8.32 -14.57
N PHE A 545 -15.86 -8.12 -14.45
CA PHE A 545 -15.09 -8.76 -13.38
C PHE A 545 -15.39 -8.21 -11.99
N MET A 546 -15.92 -6.99 -11.87
CA MET A 546 -16.33 -6.44 -10.57
C MET A 546 -17.67 -7.01 -10.09
N GLU A 547 -18.62 -7.21 -10.99
CA GLU A 547 -20.01 -7.53 -10.64
C GLU A 547 -20.37 -9.02 -10.80
N ASN A 548 -19.66 -9.76 -11.67
CA ASN A 548 -20.09 -11.09 -12.09
C ASN A 548 -20.11 -12.12 -10.95
N ASP A 549 -19.12 -12.10 -10.06
CA ASP A 549 -19.10 -13.02 -8.90
C ASP A 549 -20.24 -12.72 -7.92
N THR A 550 -20.52 -11.44 -7.64
CA THR A 550 -21.67 -11.02 -6.83
C THR A 550 -22.96 -11.52 -7.47
N ARG A 551 -23.15 -11.27 -8.77
CA ARG A 551 -24.33 -11.68 -9.52
C ARG A 551 -24.54 -13.20 -9.46
N GLU A 552 -23.48 -14.00 -9.59
CA GLU A 552 -23.57 -15.46 -9.49
C GLU A 552 -23.93 -15.92 -8.07
N LEU A 553 -23.39 -15.26 -7.04
CA LEU A 553 -23.76 -15.54 -5.65
C LEU A 553 -25.24 -15.23 -5.37
N GLU A 554 -25.82 -14.19 -6.00
CA GLU A 554 -27.25 -13.91 -5.90
C GLU A 554 -28.09 -15.02 -6.54
N TYR A 555 -27.69 -15.50 -7.74
CA TYR A 555 -28.40 -16.57 -8.43
C TYR A 555 -28.35 -17.91 -7.68
N ASP A 556 -27.22 -18.25 -7.06
CA ASP A 556 -27.07 -19.49 -6.29
C ASP A 556 -27.98 -19.54 -5.04
N GLY A 557 -28.36 -18.38 -4.49
CA GLY A 557 -29.26 -18.30 -3.33
C GLY A 557 -30.75 -18.43 -3.67
N ASP A 558 -31.14 -18.24 -4.93
CA ASP A 558 -32.54 -18.14 -5.34
C ASP A 558 -33.18 -19.46 -5.81
N LEU A 559 -32.42 -20.50 -6.19
CA LEU A 559 -32.87 -21.90 -6.40
C LEU A 559 -31.72 -22.80 -6.90
N SER A 560 -31.70 -24.05 -6.41
CA SER A 560 -31.06 -25.26 -6.99
C SER A 560 -30.46 -25.05 -8.39
N LEU A 561 -29.13 -25.05 -8.50
CA LEU A 561 -28.47 -25.38 -9.75
C LEU A 561 -28.92 -26.78 -10.18
N LYS A 562 -29.95 -26.82 -11.04
CA LYS A 562 -30.01 -27.81 -12.11
C LYS A 562 -28.73 -27.66 -12.91
N ASP A 563 -28.24 -28.75 -13.46
CA ASP A 563 -26.99 -28.91 -14.23
C ASP A 563 -26.89 -28.04 -15.51
N GLU A 564 -27.41 -26.81 -15.54
CA GLU A 564 -27.24 -25.85 -16.64
C GLU A 564 -25.87 -25.18 -16.66
N ASP A 565 -25.02 -25.42 -15.65
CA ASP A 565 -23.59 -25.08 -15.70
C ASP A 565 -22.84 -26.01 -16.70
N GLU A 566 -23.55 -26.92 -17.38
CA GLU A 566 -23.21 -27.42 -18.73
C GLU A 566 -23.32 -26.30 -19.78
N ALA A 567 -22.56 -25.22 -19.62
CA ALA A 567 -21.93 -24.65 -20.81
C ALA A 567 -20.91 -25.69 -21.31
N LYS A 568 -21.39 -26.79 -21.92
CA LYS A 568 -20.56 -27.60 -22.82
C LYS A 568 -19.85 -26.57 -23.69
N PRO A 569 -18.51 -26.53 -23.74
CA PRO A 569 -17.82 -25.62 -24.61
C PRO A 569 -18.45 -25.82 -25.99
N ALA A 570 -19.14 -24.79 -26.50
CA ALA A 570 -19.80 -24.87 -27.79
C ALA A 570 -18.78 -25.50 -28.72
N ALA A 571 -19.12 -26.65 -29.32
CA ALA A 571 -18.19 -27.45 -30.09
C ALA A 571 -17.45 -26.49 -31.01
N THR A 572 -16.15 -26.29 -30.74
CA THR A 572 -15.44 -25.16 -31.33
C THR A 572 -15.21 -25.51 -32.78
N THR A 573 -15.99 -24.91 -33.68
CA THR A 573 -15.80 -25.11 -35.11
C THR A 573 -14.53 -24.36 -35.52
N TYR A 574 -13.49 -25.11 -35.86
CA TYR A 574 -12.25 -24.54 -36.36
C TYR A 574 -12.36 -24.33 -37.87
N ALA A 575 -11.99 -23.13 -38.34
CA ALA A 575 -12.00 -22.81 -39.76
C ALA A 575 -10.93 -23.55 -40.58
N LEU A 576 -9.96 -24.18 -39.90
CA LEU A 576 -8.86 -24.94 -40.50
C LEU A 576 -8.85 -26.34 -39.89
N GLU A 577 -8.77 -27.36 -40.73
CA GLU A 577 -8.76 -28.77 -40.31
C GLU A 577 -7.51 -29.11 -39.49
N GLU A 578 -6.35 -28.54 -39.84
CA GLU A 578 -5.12 -28.75 -39.09
C GLU A 578 -5.24 -28.22 -37.66
N ARG A 579 -5.97 -27.11 -37.47
CA ARG A 579 -6.26 -26.57 -36.14
C ARG A 579 -7.22 -27.47 -35.37
N ALA A 580 -8.21 -28.06 -36.04
CA ALA A 580 -9.09 -29.05 -35.42
C ALA A 580 -8.31 -30.29 -34.97
N CYS A 581 -7.36 -30.74 -35.80
CA CYS A 581 -6.47 -31.86 -35.50
C CYS A 581 -5.60 -31.58 -34.26
N ILE A 582 -4.92 -30.42 -34.22
CA ILE A 582 -4.11 -30.01 -33.06
C ILE A 582 -4.97 -29.90 -31.80
N ALA A 583 -6.15 -29.27 -31.88
CA ALA A 583 -7.04 -29.13 -30.73
C ALA A 583 -7.50 -30.50 -30.20
N SER A 584 -7.86 -31.43 -31.09
CA SER A 584 -8.18 -32.82 -30.74
C SER A 584 -7.01 -33.51 -30.03
N MET A 585 -5.78 -33.35 -30.51
CA MET A 585 -4.58 -33.91 -29.89
C MET A 585 -4.34 -33.34 -28.48
N LEU A 586 -4.49 -32.02 -28.30
CA LEU A 586 -4.26 -31.34 -27.01
C LEU A 586 -5.35 -31.61 -25.97
N CYS A 587 -6.56 -31.98 -26.39
CA CYS A 587 -7.65 -32.39 -25.49
C CYS A 587 -7.47 -33.82 -24.95
N ARG A 588 -6.52 -34.60 -25.48
CA ARG A 588 -6.15 -35.90 -24.92
C ARG A 588 -5.23 -35.68 -23.71
N PRO A 589 -5.31 -36.52 -22.67
CA PRO A 589 -4.37 -36.45 -21.56
C PRO A 589 -2.93 -36.54 -22.10
N PRO A 590 -1.99 -35.75 -21.55
CA PRO A 590 -0.64 -35.67 -22.07
C PRO A 590 0.01 -37.05 -22.03
N VAL A 591 0.21 -37.66 -23.19
CA VAL A 591 1.13 -38.78 -23.35
C VAL A 591 2.52 -38.16 -23.21
N ILE A 592 3.26 -38.55 -22.18
CA ILE A 592 4.60 -38.04 -21.94
C ILE A 592 5.45 -38.35 -23.20
N CYS A 593 5.83 -37.31 -23.95
CA CYS A 593 6.56 -37.41 -25.23
C CYS A 593 8.00 -37.93 -25.11
N THR A 594 8.33 -38.66 -24.04
CA THR A 594 9.67 -39.24 -23.83
C THR A 594 9.73 -40.72 -24.18
N ASN A 595 8.66 -41.33 -24.69
CA ASN A 595 8.69 -42.71 -25.15
C ASN A 595 8.91 -42.78 -26.68
N PRO A 596 10.14 -43.04 -27.16
CA PRO A 596 10.43 -43.16 -28.59
C PRO A 596 9.67 -44.30 -29.28
N ALA A 597 9.07 -45.23 -28.53
CA ALA A 597 8.24 -46.32 -29.07
C ALA A 597 6.93 -45.86 -29.74
N LEU A 598 6.50 -44.61 -29.55
CA LEU A 598 5.30 -44.05 -30.20
C LEU A 598 5.55 -43.50 -31.61
N TRP A 599 6.82 -43.49 -32.05
CA TRP A 599 7.21 -43.01 -33.39
C TRP A 599 7.55 -44.14 -34.36
N SER A 600 7.49 -45.41 -33.93
CA SER A 600 7.67 -46.56 -34.81
C SER A 600 6.33 -47.05 -35.36
N SER A 601 6.08 -46.66 -36.61
CA SER A 601 5.34 -47.40 -37.64
C SER A 601 3.88 -47.80 -37.35
N ASP A 602 2.96 -47.05 -37.93
CA ASP A 602 1.91 -47.64 -38.77
C ASP A 602 1.98 -46.96 -40.15
N ALA A 603 2.78 -47.56 -41.02
CA ALA A 603 2.71 -47.40 -42.46
C ALA A 603 2.45 -48.80 -43.02
N SER A 604 1.17 -49.14 -43.13
CA SER A 604 0.62 -50.18 -44.00
C SER A 604 -0.87 -49.94 -44.18
#